data_AF-A0A6B0V7H5-F1
#
_entry.id   AF-A0A6B0V7H5-F1
#
_cell.length_a   1.000
_cell.length_b   1.000
_cell.length_c   1.000
_cell.angle_alpha   90.00
_cell.angle_beta   90.00
_cell.angle_gamma   90.00
#
_symmetry.space_group_name_H-M   'P 1'
#
loop_
_entity.id
_entity.type
_entity.pdbx_description
1 polymer ?
#
loop_
_entity_poly.entity_id
_entity_poly.type
_entity_poly.pdbx_seq_one_letter_code
_entity_poly.pdbx_strand_id
1 'polypeptide(L)'
;TYVCLLWSSLWMLSQDRAVKNCKQFNGFFGCGWCYHPGGSHYPYLDPAPEKRSENAHMIEAVEGTPGTPVHGVKGPSIIMTIPRFNPVDGFIPDYQHCVCLGVMRQLLKLWLDTENHNQSWYAGTKLVTMNAILLGILPPTEVTRTPRRVEDRAFWKASEFRMLLLFYGYVVLKPVLLPPYFQHFILLAYGTYLLLKQSVSTSDICEARVLLSKFVLQMGRLYGAEHMSYNVHQLLHLADAVAAWGPLWANSCSPFERRNAVLLSYFSGTQCVGQQIARTFLQWQQLAPLITRMSLPQAVVFFEEMLGRKTMGAQVPLFQAT
;
A
#
# COMPACT_ATOMS: atom_id res chain seq x y z
N THR A 1 19.32 1.66 7.07
CA THR A 1 19.01 0.21 7.12
C THR A 1 18.32 -0.22 8.40
N TYR A 2 18.78 0.18 9.60
CA TYR A 2 18.10 -0.13 10.87
C TYR A 2 16.70 0.47 11.01
N VAL A 3 16.45 1.64 10.43
CA VAL A 3 15.13 2.29 10.44
C VAL A 3 14.09 1.49 9.61
N CYS A 4 14.53 0.84 8.53
CA CYS A 4 13.67 0.03 7.65
C CYS A 4 13.13 -1.27 8.27
N LEU A 5 13.83 -1.87 9.24
CA LEU A 5 13.44 -3.18 9.79
C LEU A 5 12.35 -3.08 10.87
N LEU A 6 12.39 -2.03 11.71
CA LEU A 6 11.29 -1.66 12.61
C LEU A 6 10.02 -1.24 11.83
N TRP A 7 10.19 -0.76 10.60
CA TRP A 7 9.10 -0.26 9.77
C TRP A 7 8.27 -1.33 9.06
N SER A 8 8.74 -2.59 8.96
CA SER A 8 8.03 -3.66 8.23
C SER A 8 6.62 -4.01 8.74
N SER A 9 6.33 -3.72 10.01
CA SER A 9 5.04 -4.00 10.67
C SER A 9 4.14 -2.78 10.79
N LEU A 10 4.69 -1.56 10.73
CA LEU A 10 4.00 -0.34 11.14
C LEU A 10 3.10 0.30 10.08
N TRP A 11 3.12 -0.19 8.84
CA TRP A 11 2.42 0.44 7.72
C TRP A 11 0.99 -0.06 7.46
N MET A 12 0.54 -1.04 8.25
CA MET A 12 -0.91 -1.27 8.32
C MET A 12 -1.54 -0.09 9.04
N LEU A 13 -2.57 0.52 8.45
CA LEU A 13 -3.25 1.71 8.96
C LEU A 13 -3.66 1.63 10.44
N SER A 14 -3.85 0.43 10.98
CA SER A 14 -4.13 0.18 12.39
C SER A 14 -2.88 0.16 13.28
N GLN A 15 -1.74 -0.35 12.77
CA GLN A 15 -0.48 -0.49 13.51
C GLN A 15 0.27 0.84 13.61
N ASP A 16 0.25 1.67 12.55
CA ASP A 16 0.79 3.04 12.56
C ASP A 16 0.22 3.84 13.75
N ARG A 17 -1.10 3.81 13.91
CA ARG A 17 -1.83 4.61 14.90
C ARG A 17 -1.58 4.16 16.33
N ALA A 18 -1.37 2.85 16.53
CA ALA A 18 -0.96 2.32 17.82
C ALA A 18 0.41 2.87 18.22
N VAL A 19 1.37 2.88 17.28
CA VAL A 19 2.71 3.38 17.56
C VAL A 19 2.75 4.89 17.71
N LYS A 20 2.05 5.66 16.87
CA LYS A 20 1.93 7.12 17.02
C LYS A 20 1.13 7.57 18.23
N ASN A 21 0.52 6.64 18.97
CA ASN A 21 -0.43 6.95 20.03
C ASN A 21 -1.55 7.90 19.55
N CYS A 22 -2.11 7.61 18.37
CA CYS A 22 -3.19 8.39 17.75
C CYS A 22 -4.50 7.59 17.63
N LYS A 23 -5.61 8.27 17.34
CA LYS A 23 -6.87 7.64 16.94
C LYS A 23 -6.70 6.86 15.63
N GLN A 24 -7.52 5.83 15.44
CA GLN A 24 -7.54 5.05 14.21
C GLN A 24 -8.11 5.87 13.04
N PHE A 25 -7.92 5.37 11.82
CA PHE A 25 -8.34 6.02 10.58
C PHE A 25 -9.84 6.31 10.51
N ASN A 26 -10.68 5.55 11.22
CA ASN A 26 -12.13 5.73 11.32
C ASN A 26 -12.56 6.69 12.44
N GLY A 27 -11.61 7.23 13.22
CA GLY A 27 -11.87 8.21 14.26
C GLY A 27 -11.85 9.64 13.73
N PHE A 28 -12.48 10.55 14.48
CA PHE A 28 -12.35 11.99 14.20
C PHE A 28 -10.89 12.43 14.28
N PHE A 29 -10.48 13.25 13.32
CA PHE A 29 -9.09 13.67 13.09
C PHE A 29 -8.11 12.48 12.93
N GLY A 30 -8.59 11.37 12.38
CA GLY A 30 -7.81 10.15 12.18
C GLY A 30 -6.70 10.27 11.12
N CYS A 31 -6.71 11.31 10.29
CA CYS A 31 -5.64 11.55 9.33
C CYS A 31 -4.35 12.00 10.01
N GLY A 32 -3.23 11.41 9.57
CA GLY A 32 -1.89 11.73 10.08
C GLY A 32 -1.23 12.92 9.39
N TRP A 33 -1.80 13.40 8.28
CA TRP A 33 -1.19 14.43 7.42
C TRP A 33 -1.93 15.76 7.47
N CYS A 34 -3.21 15.77 7.84
CA CYS A 34 -4.01 16.98 7.93
C CYS A 34 -5.08 16.89 9.03
N TYR A 35 -5.66 18.04 9.36
CA TYR A 35 -6.73 18.19 10.35
C TYR A 35 -8.13 17.94 9.77
N HIS A 36 -8.24 17.06 8.77
CA HIS A 36 -9.56 16.68 8.27
C HIS A 36 -10.39 16.08 9.41
N PRO A 37 -11.62 16.59 9.68
CA PRO A 37 -12.42 16.16 10.82
C PRO A 37 -12.75 14.67 10.76
N GLY A 38 -12.98 14.12 9.56
CA GLY A 38 -13.01 12.69 9.31
C GLY A 38 -14.09 11.95 10.12
N GLY A 39 -13.77 10.74 10.55
CA GLY A 39 -14.73 9.79 11.14
C GLY A 39 -14.85 8.56 10.25
N SER A 40 -16.08 8.11 9.99
CA SER A 40 -16.35 6.99 9.07
C SER A 40 -15.99 7.28 7.62
N HIS A 41 -16.13 8.55 7.20
CA HIS A 41 -15.89 8.99 5.83
C HIS A 41 -15.09 10.31 5.81
N TYR A 42 -14.47 10.58 4.67
CA TYR A 42 -13.59 11.72 4.43
C TYR A 42 -14.03 12.48 3.17
N PRO A 43 -15.20 13.16 3.21
CA PRO A 43 -15.67 13.95 2.08
C PRO A 43 -14.63 15.00 1.65
N TYR A 44 -14.63 15.38 0.38
CA TYR A 44 -13.73 16.43 -0.09
C TYR A 44 -14.16 17.77 0.50
N LEU A 45 -13.21 18.51 1.09
CA LEU A 45 -13.44 19.81 1.71
C LEU A 45 -12.76 20.92 0.91
N ASP A 46 -13.48 22.03 0.73
CA ASP A 46 -13.00 23.27 0.14
C ASP A 46 -13.44 24.44 1.05
N PRO A 47 -12.51 25.15 1.72
CA PRO A 47 -11.05 25.02 1.60
C PRO A 47 -10.52 23.68 2.12
N ALA A 48 -9.36 23.27 1.57
CA ALA A 48 -8.68 22.06 2.00
C ALA A 48 -8.27 22.15 3.48
N PRO A 49 -8.32 21.03 4.24
CA PRO A 49 -7.90 21.03 5.64
C PRO A 49 -6.43 21.40 5.78
N GLU A 50 -6.11 22.12 6.86
CA GLU A 50 -4.75 22.46 7.20
C GLU A 50 -3.90 21.19 7.41
N LYS A 51 -2.66 21.22 6.93
CA LYS A 51 -1.69 20.14 7.13
C LYS A 51 -1.18 20.15 8.57
N ARG A 52 -0.91 18.97 9.11
CA ARG A 52 -0.25 18.86 10.41
C ARG A 52 1.19 19.34 10.30
N SER A 53 1.71 19.89 11.38
CA SER A 53 3.14 20.18 11.55
C SER A 53 3.69 19.38 12.70
N GLU A 54 5.00 19.12 12.69
CA GLU A 54 5.70 18.45 13.79
C GLU A 54 5.46 19.20 15.10
N ASN A 55 5.68 20.52 15.13
CA ASN A 55 5.50 21.34 16.33
C ASN A 55 4.07 21.23 16.90
N ALA A 56 3.04 21.33 16.06
CA ALA A 56 1.67 21.19 16.52
C ALA A 56 1.42 19.77 17.07
N HIS A 57 1.92 18.74 16.38
CA HIS A 57 1.79 17.36 16.84
C HIS A 57 2.46 17.13 18.20
N MET A 58 3.60 17.77 18.47
CA MET A 58 4.27 17.68 19.77
C MET A 58 3.42 18.31 20.89
N ILE A 59 2.79 19.46 20.63
CA ILE A 59 1.90 20.14 21.59
C ILE A 59 0.66 19.25 21.87
N GLU A 60 0.01 18.78 20.81
CA GLU A 60 -1.15 17.88 20.91
C GLU A 60 -0.83 16.57 21.63
N ALA A 61 0.38 16.08 21.48
CA ALA A 61 0.85 14.89 22.19
C ALA A 61 1.09 15.15 23.68
N VAL A 62 1.47 16.35 24.09
CA VAL A 62 1.61 16.71 25.51
C VAL A 62 0.23 16.91 26.16
N GLU A 63 -0.71 17.53 25.44
CA GLU A 63 -2.05 17.83 25.94
C GLU A 63 -3.02 16.64 25.87
N GLY A 64 -2.83 15.77 24.88
CA GLY A 64 -3.69 14.63 24.60
C GLY A 64 -3.57 13.53 25.65
N THR A 65 -4.71 12.94 26.02
CA THR A 65 -4.75 11.71 26.81
C THR A 65 -5.58 10.64 26.10
N PRO A 66 -5.49 9.35 26.50
CA PRO A 66 -6.34 8.31 25.94
C PRO A 66 -7.84 8.58 26.08
N GLY A 67 -8.26 9.26 27.16
CA GLY A 67 -9.65 9.63 27.40
C GLY A 67 -10.08 10.92 26.70
N THR A 68 -9.16 11.88 26.51
CA THR A 68 -9.41 13.17 25.87
C THR A 68 -8.36 13.47 24.80
N PRO A 69 -8.46 12.85 23.61
CA PRO A 69 -7.49 13.06 22.54
C PRO A 69 -7.64 14.45 21.91
N VAL A 70 -6.55 15.18 21.72
CA VAL A 70 -6.51 16.50 21.06
C VAL A 70 -6.26 16.29 19.57
N HIS A 71 -7.20 16.72 18.73
CA HIS A 71 -7.18 16.45 17.28
C HIS A 71 -6.76 15.03 16.92
N GLY A 72 -7.23 14.03 17.67
CA GLY A 72 -6.91 12.62 17.42
C GLY A 72 -5.57 12.13 17.96
N VAL A 73 -4.73 12.98 18.56
CA VAL A 73 -3.51 12.57 19.28
C VAL A 73 -3.88 12.25 20.74
N LYS A 74 -3.49 11.05 21.22
CA LYS A 74 -3.88 10.53 22.55
C LYS A 74 -2.79 10.70 23.61
N GLY A 75 -1.65 11.26 23.25
CA GLY A 75 -0.50 11.40 24.14
C GLY A 75 0.83 11.24 23.40
N PRO A 76 1.96 11.30 24.13
CA PRO A 76 3.28 11.10 23.54
C PRO A 76 3.46 9.67 23.04
N SER A 77 4.33 9.52 22.05
CA SER A 77 4.73 8.25 21.46
C SER A 77 6.24 8.04 21.62
N ILE A 78 6.67 6.79 21.77
CA ILE A 78 8.09 6.43 21.76
C ILE A 78 8.78 6.81 20.44
N ILE A 79 8.03 6.90 19.33
CA ILE A 79 8.63 7.28 18.05
C ILE A 79 9.16 8.71 18.05
N MET A 80 8.58 9.57 18.91
CA MET A 80 9.00 10.97 19.06
C MET A 80 10.35 11.09 19.77
N THR A 81 10.85 10.03 20.40
CA THR A 81 12.20 10.02 21.02
C THR A 81 13.29 9.64 20.01
N ILE A 82 12.93 9.25 18.79
CA ILE A 82 13.90 8.87 17.76
C ILE A 82 14.50 10.16 17.17
N PRO A 83 15.83 10.37 17.27
CA PRO A 83 16.44 11.58 16.74
C PRO A 83 16.19 11.74 15.24
N ARG A 84 15.81 12.95 14.83
CA ARG A 84 15.56 13.35 13.42
C ARG A 84 14.39 12.65 12.74
N PHE A 85 13.52 11.98 13.51
CA PHE A 85 12.30 11.40 12.98
C PHE A 85 11.11 12.32 13.23
N ASN A 86 10.48 12.78 12.15
CA ASN A 86 9.27 13.59 12.22
C ASN A 86 8.03 12.66 12.28
N PRO A 87 7.19 12.72 13.34
CA PRO A 87 6.04 11.84 13.51
C PRO A 87 4.88 12.09 12.53
N VAL A 88 4.85 13.24 11.86
CA VAL A 88 3.87 13.58 10.81
C VAL A 88 4.35 13.05 9.47
N ASP A 89 5.52 13.51 9.01
CA ASP A 89 6.03 13.21 7.67
C ASP A 89 6.71 11.84 7.57
N GLY A 90 7.17 11.29 8.69
CA GLY A 90 7.84 10.00 8.78
C GLY A 90 6.95 8.80 8.54
N PHE A 91 5.65 9.03 8.36
CA PHE A 91 4.67 7.99 8.10
C PHE A 91 3.86 8.29 6.84
N ILE A 92 4.43 7.88 5.72
CA ILE A 92 3.87 7.99 4.38
C ILE A 92 2.78 6.96 4.06
N PRO A 93 1.74 7.34 3.28
CA PRO A 93 0.79 6.37 2.75
C PRO A 93 1.49 5.38 1.81
N ASP A 94 1.45 4.10 2.15
CA ASP A 94 1.94 3.03 1.28
C ASP A 94 0.97 2.81 0.12
N TYR A 95 1.46 2.94 -1.13
CA TYR A 95 0.58 2.86 -2.31
C TYR A 95 0.01 1.45 -2.53
N GLN A 96 0.68 0.40 -2.03
CA GLN A 96 0.16 -0.97 -2.13
C GLN A 96 -1.15 -1.09 -1.34
N HIS A 97 -1.18 -0.59 -0.10
CA HIS A 97 -2.35 -0.61 0.76
C HIS A 97 -3.37 0.48 0.41
N CYS A 98 -2.89 1.70 0.20
CA CYS A 98 -3.74 2.86 -0.08
C CYS A 98 -4.39 2.73 -1.46
N VAL A 99 -3.60 2.57 -2.52
CA VAL A 99 -4.09 2.62 -3.91
C VAL A 99 -4.56 1.26 -4.38
N CYS A 100 -3.71 0.22 -4.29
CA CYS A 100 -4.01 -1.08 -4.91
C CYS A 100 -5.04 -1.88 -4.12
N LEU A 101 -4.80 -2.11 -2.82
CA LEU A 101 -5.70 -2.88 -1.96
C LEU A 101 -6.85 -2.04 -1.38
N GLY A 102 -6.70 -0.71 -1.35
CA GLY A 102 -7.70 0.23 -0.86
C GLY A 102 -8.60 0.72 -1.98
N VAL A 103 -8.16 1.75 -2.71
CA VAL A 103 -8.98 2.45 -3.71
C VAL A 103 -9.37 1.54 -4.88
N MET A 104 -8.44 0.81 -5.49
CA MET A 104 -8.75 -0.05 -6.63
C MET A 104 -9.66 -1.21 -6.28
N ARG A 105 -9.44 -1.83 -5.12
CA ARG A 105 -10.36 -2.86 -4.60
C ARG A 105 -11.75 -2.27 -4.36
N GLN A 106 -11.84 -1.08 -3.78
CA GLN A 106 -13.11 -0.39 -3.55
C GLN A 106 -13.84 -0.09 -4.87
N LEU A 107 -13.16 0.44 -5.88
CA LEU A 107 -13.76 0.71 -7.19
C LEU A 107 -14.29 -0.57 -7.85
N LEU A 108 -13.54 -1.67 -7.81
CA LEU A 108 -14.01 -2.95 -8.36
C LEU A 108 -15.24 -3.49 -7.62
N LYS A 109 -15.34 -3.30 -6.30
CA LYS A 109 -16.56 -3.64 -5.55
C LYS A 109 -17.75 -2.81 -6.02
N LEU A 110 -17.58 -1.49 -6.14
CA LEU A 110 -18.63 -0.60 -6.62
C LEU A 110 -19.13 -1.03 -8.01
N TRP A 111 -18.20 -1.31 -8.93
CA TRP A 111 -18.56 -1.66 -10.30
C TRP A 111 -19.15 -3.07 -10.44
N LEU A 112 -18.85 -4.02 -9.55
CA LEU A 112 -19.10 -5.45 -9.82
C LEU A 112 -19.88 -6.20 -8.73
N ASP A 113 -19.97 -5.68 -7.51
CA ASP A 113 -20.73 -6.34 -6.44
C ASP A 113 -22.23 -6.15 -6.71
N THR A 114 -23.00 -7.24 -6.61
CA THR A 114 -24.43 -7.27 -6.99
C THR A 114 -25.30 -6.37 -6.13
N GLU A 115 -24.84 -6.00 -4.93
CA GLU A 115 -25.49 -4.98 -4.09
C GLU A 115 -25.67 -3.63 -4.82
N ASN A 116 -24.80 -3.34 -5.80
CA ASN A 116 -24.83 -2.10 -6.56
C ASN A 116 -25.65 -2.21 -7.86
N HIS A 117 -26.41 -3.28 -8.10
CA HIS A 117 -27.08 -3.52 -9.40
C HIS A 117 -28.01 -2.39 -9.89
N ASN A 118 -28.56 -1.59 -8.96
CA ASN A 118 -29.42 -0.44 -9.29
C ASN A 118 -28.64 0.87 -9.50
N GLN A 119 -27.32 0.86 -9.31
CA GLN A 119 -26.48 2.04 -9.41
C GLN A 119 -25.97 2.24 -10.84
N SER A 120 -25.83 3.50 -11.24
CA SER A 120 -25.39 3.87 -12.59
C SER A 120 -23.95 3.46 -12.92
N TRP A 121 -23.12 3.17 -11.90
CA TRP A 121 -21.75 2.70 -12.07
C TRP A 121 -21.62 1.18 -12.16
N TYR A 122 -22.71 0.44 -11.96
CA TYR A 122 -22.66 -1.01 -11.98
C TYR A 122 -22.40 -1.55 -13.40
N ALA A 123 -21.43 -2.45 -13.48
CA ALA A 123 -20.96 -3.08 -14.71
C ALA A 123 -20.85 -4.60 -14.58
N GLY A 124 -21.41 -5.21 -13.52
CA GLY A 124 -21.36 -6.65 -13.29
C GLY A 124 -22.02 -7.48 -14.40
N THR A 125 -22.94 -6.91 -15.18
CA THR A 125 -23.55 -7.57 -16.36
C THR A 125 -22.54 -7.82 -17.50
N LYS A 126 -21.39 -7.13 -17.50
CA LYS A 126 -20.35 -7.23 -18.54
C LYS A 126 -19.15 -8.06 -18.09
N LEU A 127 -19.28 -8.86 -17.03
CA LEU A 127 -18.20 -9.72 -16.51
C LEU A 127 -17.61 -10.66 -17.57
N VAL A 128 -18.45 -11.23 -18.44
CA VAL A 128 -18.00 -12.13 -19.51
C VAL A 128 -17.03 -11.42 -20.46
N THR A 129 -17.37 -10.21 -20.91
CA THR A 129 -16.51 -9.39 -21.77
C THR A 129 -15.21 -9.02 -21.06
N MET A 130 -15.30 -8.61 -19.79
CA MET A 130 -14.15 -8.22 -18.99
C MET A 130 -13.16 -9.38 -18.81
N ASN A 131 -13.66 -10.58 -18.50
CA ASN A 131 -12.84 -11.79 -18.37
C ASN A 131 -12.25 -12.26 -19.69
N ALA A 132 -13.00 -12.19 -20.79
CA ALA A 132 -12.47 -12.56 -22.11
C ALA A 132 -11.25 -11.72 -22.49
N ILE A 133 -11.31 -10.41 -22.23
CA ILE A 133 -10.17 -9.51 -22.45
C ILE A 133 -9.05 -9.82 -21.46
N LEU A 134 -9.35 -9.87 -20.15
CA LEU A 134 -8.35 -10.02 -19.10
C LEU A 134 -7.57 -11.34 -19.21
N LEU A 135 -8.24 -12.45 -19.49
CA LEU A 135 -7.63 -13.77 -19.64
C LEU A 135 -6.90 -13.94 -20.98
N GLY A 136 -7.20 -13.10 -21.97
CA GLY A 136 -6.47 -13.06 -23.24
C GLY A 136 -5.14 -12.30 -23.18
N ILE A 137 -4.85 -11.62 -22.06
CA ILE A 137 -3.61 -10.87 -21.89
C ILE A 137 -2.45 -11.82 -21.60
N LEU A 138 -1.38 -11.68 -22.39
CA LEU A 138 -0.09 -12.32 -22.15
C LEU A 138 0.83 -11.33 -21.41
N PRO A 139 1.12 -11.54 -20.12
CA PRO A 139 1.97 -10.62 -19.36
C PRO A 139 3.43 -10.69 -19.83
N PRO A 140 4.17 -9.59 -19.71
CA PRO A 140 5.62 -9.62 -19.91
C PRO A 140 6.29 -10.34 -18.73
N THR A 141 7.55 -10.75 -18.92
CA THR A 141 8.29 -11.64 -17.99
C THR A 141 8.43 -11.08 -16.58
N GLU A 142 8.38 -9.75 -16.41
CA GLU A 142 8.44 -9.06 -15.12
C GLU A 142 7.19 -9.30 -14.27
N VAL A 143 6.09 -9.72 -14.88
CA VAL A 143 4.83 -10.02 -14.19
C VAL A 143 4.78 -11.49 -13.82
N THR A 144 5.07 -11.75 -12.54
CA THR A 144 5.16 -13.12 -11.98
C THR A 144 3.86 -13.93 -11.98
N ARG A 145 2.71 -13.36 -12.35
CA ARG A 145 1.40 -14.02 -12.29
C ARG A 145 0.55 -13.68 -13.51
N THR A 146 -0.02 -14.70 -14.14
CA THR A 146 -1.03 -14.51 -15.16
C THR A 146 -2.32 -13.95 -14.57
N PRO A 147 -3.10 -13.16 -15.34
CA PRO A 147 -4.37 -12.63 -14.88
C PRO A 147 -5.34 -13.77 -14.54
N ARG A 148 -6.06 -13.61 -13.44
CA ARG A 148 -7.15 -14.50 -13.03
C ARG A 148 -8.49 -13.88 -13.36
N ARG A 149 -9.53 -14.69 -13.26
CA ARG A 149 -10.91 -14.25 -13.38
C ARG A 149 -11.25 -13.15 -12.37
N VAL A 150 -12.09 -12.21 -12.77
CA VAL A 150 -12.51 -11.08 -11.92
C VAL A 150 -13.44 -11.52 -10.79
N GLU A 151 -14.08 -12.67 -10.92
CA GLU A 151 -14.83 -13.33 -9.85
C GLU A 151 -13.94 -13.70 -8.67
N ASP A 152 -12.67 -14.03 -8.93
CA ASP A 152 -11.69 -14.37 -7.89
C ASP A 152 -11.08 -13.13 -7.20
N ARG A 153 -11.57 -11.91 -7.51
CA ARG A 153 -11.01 -10.64 -7.01
C ARG A 153 -10.95 -10.53 -5.50
N ALA A 154 -11.79 -11.27 -4.77
CA ALA A 154 -11.72 -11.37 -3.32
C ALA A 154 -10.32 -11.85 -2.86
N PHE A 155 -9.71 -12.76 -3.62
CA PHE A 155 -8.40 -13.37 -3.36
C PHE A 155 -7.26 -12.75 -4.15
N TRP A 156 -7.50 -11.64 -4.85
CA TRP A 156 -6.44 -10.94 -5.57
C TRP A 156 -5.46 -10.31 -4.58
N LYS A 157 -4.17 -10.45 -4.91
CA LYS A 157 -3.08 -9.75 -4.22
C LYS A 157 -2.92 -8.34 -4.77
N ALA A 158 -2.23 -7.50 -4.01
CA ALA A 158 -1.97 -6.12 -4.43
C ALA A 158 -1.29 -6.02 -5.81
N SER A 159 -0.41 -6.96 -6.15
CA SER A 159 0.22 -7.04 -7.47
C SER A 159 -0.79 -7.16 -8.60
N GLU A 160 -1.89 -7.90 -8.42
CA GLU A 160 -2.92 -8.08 -9.45
C GLU A 160 -3.75 -6.79 -9.61
N PHE A 161 -4.10 -6.12 -8.51
CA PHE A 161 -4.72 -4.78 -8.58
C PHE A 161 -3.79 -3.75 -9.22
N ARG A 162 -2.48 -3.81 -8.94
CA ARG A 162 -1.48 -2.95 -9.58
C ARG A 162 -1.42 -3.19 -11.09
N MET A 163 -1.43 -4.45 -11.53
CA MET A 163 -1.42 -4.78 -12.95
C MET A 163 -2.69 -4.28 -13.64
N LEU A 164 -3.85 -4.46 -13.01
CA LEU A 164 -5.09 -3.89 -13.52
C LEU A 164 -5.03 -2.35 -13.55
N LEU A 165 -4.56 -1.69 -12.50
CA LEU A 165 -4.48 -0.23 -12.45
C LEU A 165 -3.59 0.36 -13.55
N LEU A 166 -2.39 -0.18 -13.73
CA LEU A 166 -1.35 0.49 -14.52
C LEU A 166 -1.19 -0.06 -15.94
N PHE A 167 -1.55 -1.31 -16.19
CA PHE A 167 -1.26 -1.97 -17.47
C PHE A 167 -2.52 -2.45 -18.19
N TYR A 168 -3.43 -3.12 -17.48
CA TYR A 168 -4.55 -3.79 -18.14
C TYR A 168 -5.84 -2.98 -18.13
N GLY A 169 -6.01 -2.09 -17.15
CA GLY A 169 -7.27 -1.42 -16.86
C GLY A 169 -7.78 -0.56 -18.01
N TYR A 170 -6.90 0.08 -18.79
CA TYR A 170 -7.33 0.81 -19.97
C TYR A 170 -8.06 -0.10 -20.96
N VAL A 171 -7.47 -1.26 -21.31
CA VAL A 171 -8.05 -2.19 -22.30
C VAL A 171 -9.25 -2.94 -21.73
N VAL A 172 -9.16 -3.34 -20.46
CA VAL A 172 -10.18 -4.15 -19.77
C VAL A 172 -11.42 -3.34 -19.40
N LEU A 173 -11.26 -2.10 -18.92
CA LEU A 173 -12.36 -1.31 -18.36
C LEU A 173 -13.02 -0.39 -19.40
N LYS A 174 -12.32 0.05 -20.45
CA LYS A 174 -12.88 0.94 -21.49
C LYS A 174 -14.15 0.40 -22.18
N PRO A 175 -14.25 -0.89 -22.58
CA PRO A 175 -15.48 -1.41 -23.17
C PRO A 175 -16.58 -1.72 -22.12
N VAL A 176 -16.22 -1.74 -20.84
CA VAL A 176 -17.07 -2.17 -19.74
C VAL A 176 -17.77 -0.98 -19.07
N LEU A 177 -17.00 0.02 -18.64
CA LEU A 177 -17.49 1.16 -17.88
C LEU A 177 -18.10 2.24 -18.77
N LEU A 178 -19.08 2.96 -18.23
CA LEU A 178 -19.57 4.18 -18.88
C LEU A 178 -18.50 5.29 -18.84
N PRO A 179 -18.51 6.23 -19.80
CA PRO A 179 -17.44 7.22 -19.95
C PRO A 179 -17.07 8.00 -18.67
N PRO A 180 -18.01 8.47 -17.83
CA PRO A 180 -17.66 9.21 -16.61
C PRO A 180 -16.81 8.39 -15.63
N TYR A 181 -17.15 7.10 -15.42
CA TYR A 181 -16.42 6.22 -14.50
C TYR A 181 -15.08 5.76 -15.08
N PHE A 182 -15.02 5.55 -16.40
CA PHE A 182 -13.76 5.24 -17.07
C PHE A 182 -12.80 6.43 -17.00
N GLN A 183 -13.26 7.65 -17.30
CA GLN A 183 -12.46 8.86 -17.18
C GLN A 183 -11.98 9.08 -15.74
N HIS A 184 -12.85 8.82 -14.75
CA HIS A 184 -12.49 8.85 -13.34
C HIS A 184 -11.38 7.85 -13.00
N PHE A 185 -11.48 6.60 -13.45
CA PHE A 185 -10.41 5.60 -13.31
C PHE A 185 -9.08 6.07 -13.92
N ILE A 186 -9.10 6.71 -15.09
CA ILE A 186 -7.87 7.19 -15.75
C ILE A 186 -7.15 8.26 -14.91
N LEU A 187 -7.88 9.10 -14.16
CA LEU A 187 -7.25 10.07 -13.24
C LEU A 187 -6.40 9.35 -12.19
N LEU A 188 -6.92 8.26 -11.61
CA LEU A 188 -6.20 7.45 -10.63
C LEU A 188 -5.02 6.74 -11.26
N ALA A 189 -5.24 6.07 -12.39
CA ALA A 189 -4.21 5.29 -13.09
C ALA A 189 -3.04 6.17 -13.50
N TYR A 190 -3.31 7.30 -14.15
CA TYR A 190 -2.27 8.19 -14.65
C TYR A 190 -1.58 8.96 -13.52
N GLY A 191 -2.33 9.49 -12.54
CA GLY A 191 -1.74 10.15 -11.37
C GLY A 191 -0.82 9.22 -10.58
N THR A 192 -1.21 7.95 -10.41
CA THR A 192 -0.37 6.95 -9.74
C THR A 192 0.86 6.58 -10.57
N TYR A 193 0.71 6.45 -11.91
CA TYR A 193 1.82 6.17 -12.82
C TYR A 193 2.93 7.24 -12.74
N LEU A 194 2.56 8.53 -12.75
CA LEU A 194 3.51 9.64 -12.65
C LEU A 194 4.38 9.54 -11.39
N LEU A 195 3.76 9.18 -10.25
CA LEU A 195 4.43 9.01 -8.95
C LEU A 195 5.24 7.71 -8.81
N LEU A 196 5.13 6.80 -9.79
CA LEU A 196 5.83 5.51 -9.84
C LEU A 196 6.98 5.49 -10.86
N LYS A 197 7.22 6.58 -11.59
CA LYS A 197 8.34 6.66 -12.54
C LYS A 197 9.67 6.39 -11.84
N GLN A 198 10.65 5.90 -12.61
CA GLN A 198 12.01 5.70 -12.12
C GLN A 198 12.67 7.02 -11.73
N SER A 199 12.41 8.08 -12.52
CA SER A 199 12.74 9.46 -12.20
C SER A 199 11.43 10.25 -12.19
N VAL A 200 11.12 10.86 -11.06
CA VAL A 200 9.90 11.67 -10.85
C VAL A 200 10.32 13.13 -10.77
N SER A 201 9.91 13.93 -11.74
CA SER A 201 10.20 15.36 -11.76
C SER A 201 9.20 16.16 -10.90
N THR A 202 9.51 17.40 -10.59
CA THR A 202 8.56 18.32 -9.93
C THR A 202 7.29 18.52 -10.75
N SER A 203 7.40 18.51 -12.09
CA SER A 203 6.23 18.61 -12.98
C SER A 203 5.33 17.38 -12.86
N ASP A 204 5.91 16.18 -12.78
CA ASP A 204 5.16 14.93 -12.56
C ASP A 204 4.40 14.97 -11.23
N ILE A 205 5.04 15.48 -10.16
CA ILE A 205 4.43 15.61 -8.83
C ILE A 205 3.25 16.60 -8.87
N CYS A 206 3.44 17.76 -9.50
CA CYS A 206 2.40 18.78 -9.63
C CYS A 206 1.20 18.26 -10.44
N GLU A 207 1.45 17.59 -11.57
CA GLU A 207 0.40 17.01 -12.39
C GLU A 207 -0.33 15.88 -11.66
N ALA A 208 0.40 14.98 -11.01
CA ALA A 208 -0.20 13.92 -10.20
C ALA A 208 -1.07 14.49 -9.08
N ARG A 209 -0.65 15.58 -8.41
CA ARG A 209 -1.46 16.25 -7.38
C ARG A 209 -2.79 16.72 -7.95
N VAL A 210 -2.79 17.35 -9.12
CA VAL A 210 -4.02 17.83 -9.78
C VAL A 210 -4.93 16.65 -10.15
N LEU A 211 -4.38 15.61 -10.77
CA LEU A 211 -5.13 14.42 -11.19
C LEU A 211 -5.77 13.69 -10.01
N LEU A 212 -5.00 13.46 -8.93
CA LEU A 212 -5.48 12.76 -7.74
C LEU A 212 -6.47 13.63 -6.95
N SER A 213 -6.27 14.95 -6.87
CA SER A 213 -7.25 15.85 -6.25
C SER A 213 -8.58 15.84 -7.00
N LYS A 214 -8.52 15.86 -8.34
CA LYS A 214 -9.72 15.75 -9.19
C LYS A 214 -10.40 14.39 -9.02
N PHE A 215 -9.64 13.30 -8.92
CA PHE A 215 -10.19 11.97 -8.63
C PHE A 215 -10.97 11.97 -7.31
N VAL A 216 -10.39 12.50 -6.23
CA VAL A 216 -11.02 12.53 -4.90
C VAL A 216 -12.28 13.40 -4.91
N LEU A 217 -12.24 14.57 -5.53
CA LEU A 217 -13.42 15.42 -5.70
C LEU A 217 -14.54 14.72 -6.48
N GLN A 218 -14.20 14.03 -7.56
CA GLN A 218 -15.17 13.31 -8.40
C GLN A 218 -15.70 12.04 -7.73
N MET A 219 -14.95 11.41 -6.82
CA MET A 219 -15.40 10.20 -6.12
C MET A 219 -16.71 10.45 -5.37
N GLY A 220 -16.81 11.55 -4.61
CA GLY A 220 -18.03 11.91 -3.88
C GLY A 220 -19.20 12.27 -4.79
N ARG A 221 -18.94 12.85 -5.97
CA ARG A 221 -19.98 13.21 -6.94
C ARG A 221 -20.52 12.01 -7.72
N LEU A 222 -19.63 11.08 -8.07
CA LEU A 222 -19.97 9.92 -8.92
C LEU A 222 -20.53 8.75 -8.12
N TYR A 223 -20.05 8.54 -6.90
CA TYR A 223 -20.39 7.37 -6.10
C TYR A 223 -21.11 7.73 -4.79
N GLY A 224 -20.99 8.96 -4.29
CA GLY A 224 -21.57 9.38 -3.02
C GLY A 224 -20.53 9.56 -1.91
N ALA A 225 -20.91 10.31 -0.87
CA ALA A 225 -20.02 10.67 0.24
C ALA A 225 -19.67 9.46 1.13
N GLU A 226 -20.54 8.46 1.18
CA GLU A 226 -20.36 7.16 1.84
C GLU A 226 -19.21 6.33 1.22
N HIS A 227 -18.80 6.65 0.00
CA HIS A 227 -17.68 6.00 -0.67
C HIS A 227 -16.39 6.82 -0.61
N MET A 228 -16.38 7.92 0.13
CA MET A 228 -15.18 8.71 0.42
C MET A 228 -14.41 8.08 1.58
N SER A 229 -13.77 6.93 1.34
CA SER A 229 -13.01 6.22 2.36
C SER A 229 -11.72 6.95 2.76
N TYR A 230 -11.13 6.55 3.88
CA TYR A 230 -9.81 7.06 4.30
C TYR A 230 -8.73 6.82 3.22
N ASN A 231 -8.78 5.69 2.50
CA ASN A 231 -7.84 5.42 1.41
C ASN A 231 -8.03 6.39 0.22
N VAL A 232 -9.27 6.75 -0.11
CA VAL A 232 -9.55 7.80 -1.10
C VAL A 232 -8.96 9.13 -0.63
N HIS A 233 -9.16 9.51 0.64
CA HIS A 233 -8.60 10.74 1.20
C HIS A 233 -7.07 10.77 1.15
N GLN A 234 -6.41 9.65 1.45
CA GLN A 234 -4.94 9.56 1.44
C GLN A 234 -4.32 9.86 0.07
N LEU A 235 -5.08 9.75 -1.04
CA LEU A 235 -4.60 10.13 -2.37
C LEU A 235 -4.18 11.60 -2.44
N LEU A 236 -4.80 12.47 -1.64
CA LEU A 236 -4.45 13.90 -1.57
C LEU A 236 -3.03 14.13 -1.03
N HIS A 237 -2.49 13.18 -0.28
CA HIS A 237 -1.18 13.28 0.37
C HIS A 237 -0.06 12.56 -0.39
N LEU A 238 -0.37 11.78 -1.44
CA LEU A 238 0.63 10.98 -2.15
C LEU A 238 1.68 11.83 -2.87
N ALA A 239 1.28 12.95 -3.48
CA ALA A 239 2.21 13.85 -4.16
C ALA A 239 3.20 14.49 -3.16
N ASP A 240 2.73 14.84 -1.97
CA ASP A 240 3.56 15.41 -0.91
C ASP A 240 4.51 14.34 -0.33
N ALA A 241 4.01 13.13 -0.13
CA ALA A 241 4.83 11.99 0.30
C ALA A 241 5.96 11.71 -0.71
N VAL A 242 5.69 11.76 -2.01
CA VAL A 242 6.72 11.55 -3.04
C VAL A 242 7.72 12.70 -3.11
N ALA A 243 7.27 13.94 -2.91
CA ALA A 243 8.16 15.09 -2.84
C ALA A 243 9.17 14.97 -1.67
N ALA A 244 8.73 14.41 -0.54
CA ALA A 244 9.57 14.25 0.64
C ALA A 244 10.43 12.97 0.64
N TRP A 245 9.88 11.84 0.17
CA TRP A 245 10.48 10.51 0.34
C TRP A 245 10.85 9.82 -0.98
N GLY A 246 10.66 10.48 -2.11
CA GLY A 246 10.90 9.91 -3.43
C GLY A 246 9.75 9.00 -3.92
N PRO A 247 9.96 8.31 -5.07
CA PRO A 247 8.90 7.60 -5.77
C PRO A 247 8.17 6.55 -4.91
N LEU A 248 6.89 6.30 -5.21
CA LEU A 248 6.05 5.40 -4.38
C LEU A 248 6.62 3.98 -4.24
N TRP A 249 7.39 3.49 -5.22
CA TRP A 249 8.01 2.16 -5.15
C TRP A 249 9.16 2.09 -4.14
N ALA A 250 9.84 3.21 -3.85
CA ALA A 250 10.97 3.26 -2.91
C ALA A 250 10.52 3.05 -1.46
N ASN A 251 9.25 3.33 -1.21
CA ASN A 251 8.61 3.35 0.10
C ASN A 251 7.58 2.23 0.28
N SER A 252 7.58 1.26 -0.64
CA SER A 252 6.61 0.17 -0.68
C SER A 252 6.83 -0.82 0.46
N CYS A 253 5.74 -1.32 1.04
CA CYS A 253 5.78 -2.38 2.05
C CYS A 253 5.99 -3.78 1.47
N SER A 254 5.84 -3.94 0.15
CA SER A 254 5.90 -5.24 -0.54
C SER A 254 7.15 -6.07 -0.24
N PRO A 255 8.38 -5.51 -0.24
CA PRO A 255 9.58 -6.29 0.06
C PRO A 255 9.56 -6.86 1.49
N PHE A 256 8.98 -6.12 2.43
CA PHE A 256 8.87 -6.53 3.82
C PHE A 256 7.81 -7.61 4.02
N GLU A 257 6.63 -7.45 3.43
CA GLU A 257 5.57 -8.48 3.46
C GLU A 257 6.06 -9.80 2.88
N ARG A 258 6.83 -9.75 1.79
CA ARG A 258 7.44 -10.95 1.21
C ARG A 258 8.38 -11.63 2.20
N ARG A 259 9.16 -10.86 2.96
CA ARG A 259 10.04 -11.40 4.01
C ARG A 259 9.25 -11.95 5.20
N ASN A 260 8.10 -11.37 5.54
CA ASN A 260 7.22 -11.93 6.59
C ASN A 260 6.78 -13.36 6.25
N ALA A 261 6.48 -13.66 4.98
CA ALA A 261 6.17 -15.02 4.56
C ALA A 261 7.34 -16.01 4.78
N VAL A 262 8.59 -15.55 4.66
CA VAL A 262 9.78 -16.35 5.00
C VAL A 262 9.90 -16.52 6.51
N LEU A 263 9.70 -15.46 7.29
CA LEU A 263 9.74 -15.56 8.76
C LEU A 263 8.67 -16.51 9.32
N LEU A 264 7.49 -16.55 8.69
CA LEU A 264 6.42 -17.47 9.05
C LEU A 264 6.79 -18.94 8.81
N SER A 265 7.77 -19.25 7.95
CA SER A 265 8.25 -20.63 7.79
C SER A 265 9.30 -21.02 8.83
N TYR A 266 9.79 -20.08 9.64
CA TYR A 266 10.87 -20.33 10.61
C TYR A 266 10.40 -20.86 11.95
N PHE A 267 9.09 -20.90 12.19
CA PHE A 267 8.51 -21.39 13.42
C PHE A 267 7.28 -22.24 13.14
N SER A 268 6.99 -23.14 14.07
CA SER A 268 5.79 -23.97 14.07
C SER A 268 5.11 -23.86 15.44
N GLY A 269 3.79 -23.69 15.44
CA GLY A 269 3.01 -23.51 16.67
C GLY A 269 3.10 -22.09 17.25
N THR A 270 2.62 -21.93 18.48
CA THR A 270 2.41 -20.62 19.12
C THR A 270 3.36 -20.30 20.27
N GLN A 271 4.17 -21.26 20.71
CA GLN A 271 5.06 -21.09 21.87
C GLN A 271 6.45 -20.63 21.44
N CYS A 272 7.03 -19.67 22.18
CA CYS A 272 8.40 -19.21 21.98
C CYS A 272 8.74 -18.80 20.53
N VAL A 273 7.77 -18.26 19.78
CA VAL A 273 7.88 -17.93 18.35
C VAL A 273 9.15 -17.12 18.04
N GLY A 274 9.45 -16.09 18.83
CA GLY A 274 10.66 -15.28 18.63
C GLY A 274 11.95 -16.07 18.76
N GLN A 275 12.04 -17.02 19.70
CA GLN A 275 13.20 -17.89 19.87
C GLN A 275 13.32 -18.90 18.74
N GLN A 276 12.19 -19.46 18.27
CA GLN A 276 12.17 -20.36 17.12
C GLN A 276 12.70 -19.64 15.88
N ILE A 277 12.17 -18.46 15.57
CA ILE A 277 12.63 -17.62 14.45
C ILE A 277 14.13 -17.34 14.56
N ALA A 278 14.59 -16.89 15.73
CA ALA A 278 16.01 -16.57 15.94
C ALA A 278 16.92 -17.79 15.76
N ARG A 279 16.53 -18.94 16.33
CA ARG A 279 17.27 -20.20 16.19
C ARG A 279 17.38 -20.63 14.73
N THR A 280 16.24 -20.68 14.04
CA THR A 280 16.17 -21.09 12.64
C THR A 280 16.99 -20.15 11.77
N PHE A 281 16.87 -18.82 11.96
CA PHE A 281 17.69 -17.83 11.25
C PHE A 281 19.20 -18.02 11.47
N LEU A 282 19.64 -18.21 12.72
CA LEU A 282 21.05 -18.42 13.05
C LEU A 282 21.60 -19.71 12.44
N GLN A 283 20.82 -20.80 12.48
CA GLN A 283 21.17 -22.05 11.80
C GLN A 283 21.38 -21.82 10.31
N TRP A 284 20.48 -21.08 9.64
CA TRP A 284 20.62 -20.76 8.22
C TRP A 284 21.87 -19.92 7.92
N GLN A 285 22.17 -18.92 8.74
CA GLN A 285 23.34 -18.08 8.56
C GLN A 285 24.64 -18.90 8.66
N GLN A 286 24.68 -19.90 9.53
CA GLN A 286 25.81 -20.82 9.68
C GLN A 286 25.91 -21.86 8.55
N LEU A 287 24.78 -22.30 8.00
CA LEU A 287 24.74 -23.28 6.92
C LEU A 287 24.99 -22.66 5.53
N ALA A 288 24.69 -21.37 5.33
CA ALA A 288 24.84 -20.70 4.03
C ALA A 288 26.25 -20.78 3.41
N PRO A 289 27.36 -20.66 4.17
CA PRO A 289 28.72 -20.83 3.63
C PRO A 289 29.04 -22.28 3.21
N LEU A 290 28.27 -23.27 3.68
CA LEU A 290 28.47 -24.68 3.33
C LEU A 290 27.84 -25.03 1.98
N ILE A 291 26.93 -24.19 1.45
CA ILE A 291 26.29 -24.40 0.14
C ILE A 291 27.32 -24.50 -0.98
N THR A 292 28.36 -23.67 -0.95
CA THR A 292 29.43 -23.70 -1.97
C THR A 292 30.28 -24.96 -1.91
N ARG A 293 30.18 -25.74 -0.82
CA ARG A 293 30.87 -27.02 -0.62
C ARG A 293 29.97 -28.22 -0.86
N MET A 294 28.68 -28.01 -1.14
CA MET A 294 27.74 -29.09 -1.45
C MET A 294 27.97 -29.57 -2.88
N SER A 295 28.34 -30.84 -3.00
CA SER A 295 28.52 -31.51 -4.29
C SER A 295 27.22 -32.04 -4.89
N LEU A 296 26.15 -32.15 -4.10
CA LEU A 296 24.88 -32.73 -4.53
C LEU A 296 23.90 -31.64 -5.01
N PRO A 297 23.53 -31.60 -6.31
CA PRO A 297 22.68 -30.53 -6.85
C PRO A 297 21.30 -30.45 -6.17
N GLN A 298 20.73 -31.58 -5.75
CA GLN A 298 19.44 -31.62 -5.06
C GLN A 298 19.51 -30.95 -3.68
N ALA A 299 20.64 -31.09 -2.98
CA ALA A 299 20.84 -30.43 -1.69
C ALA A 299 20.96 -28.91 -1.88
N VAL A 300 21.69 -28.46 -2.91
CA VAL A 300 21.79 -27.03 -3.24
C VAL A 300 20.41 -26.43 -3.55
N VAL A 301 19.60 -27.10 -4.36
CA VAL A 301 18.23 -26.64 -4.69
C VAL A 301 17.33 -26.56 -3.45
N PHE A 302 17.36 -27.59 -2.61
CA PHE A 302 16.61 -27.61 -1.35
C PHE A 302 17.01 -26.45 -0.41
N PHE A 303 18.31 -26.19 -0.28
CA PHE A 303 18.83 -25.07 0.51
C PHE A 303 18.45 -23.70 -0.07
N GLU A 304 18.55 -23.52 -1.39
CA GLU A 304 18.15 -22.29 -2.09
C GLU A 304 16.64 -21.99 -1.97
N GLU A 305 15.80 -23.03 -1.98
CA GLU A 305 14.35 -22.93 -1.74
C GLU A 305 14.03 -22.53 -0.29
N MET A 306 14.68 -23.15 0.70
CA MET A 306 14.46 -22.82 2.11
C MET A 306 14.97 -21.43 2.52
N LEU A 307 16.09 -20.98 1.95
CA LEU A 307 16.59 -19.61 2.18
C LEU A 307 15.73 -18.54 1.47
N GLY A 308 14.72 -18.96 0.70
CA GLY A 308 13.90 -18.05 -0.09
C GLY A 308 14.68 -17.37 -1.22
N ARG A 309 15.86 -17.87 -1.62
CA ARG A 309 16.66 -17.25 -2.68
C ARG A 309 15.97 -17.29 -4.03
N LYS A 310 15.17 -18.33 -4.31
CA LYS A 310 14.26 -18.35 -5.48
C LYS A 310 13.12 -17.32 -5.40
N THR A 311 12.64 -16.96 -4.20
CA THR A 311 11.55 -15.96 -4.02
C THR A 311 12.07 -14.52 -3.88
N MET A 312 13.36 -14.33 -3.62
CA MET A 312 13.99 -13.01 -3.53
C MET A 312 14.18 -12.31 -4.88
N GLY A 313 14.01 -13.01 -6.01
CA GLY A 313 14.52 -12.54 -7.30
C GLY A 313 16.05 -12.57 -7.26
N ALA A 314 16.67 -12.93 -8.38
CA ALA A 314 18.13 -12.93 -8.47
C ALA A 314 18.68 -11.50 -8.30
N GLN A 315 18.93 -11.07 -7.07
CA GLN A 315 19.73 -9.90 -6.77
C GLN A 315 21.10 -10.35 -6.28
N VAL A 316 22.07 -10.15 -7.17
CA VAL A 316 23.51 -9.91 -7.00
C VAL A 316 24.16 -10.54 -5.75
N PRO A 317 25.19 -11.39 -5.92
CA PRO A 317 25.87 -12.02 -4.79
C PRO A 317 26.40 -10.95 -3.83
N LEU A 318 25.97 -11.01 -2.57
CA LEU A 318 26.48 -10.21 -1.43
C LEU A 318 27.93 -10.58 -1.02
N PHE A 319 28.70 -11.19 -1.92
CA PHE A 319 30.08 -11.63 -1.68
C PHE A 319 30.95 -11.41 -2.90
N GLN A 320 31.11 -10.15 -3.32
CA GLN A 320 32.33 -9.67 -3.99
C GLN A 320 32.60 -8.24 -3.51
N ALA A 321 33.15 -8.13 -2.30
CA ALA A 321 33.94 -6.98 -1.89
C ALA A 321 35.34 -7.54 -1.59
N THR A 322 36.21 -7.44 -2.58
CA THR A 322 37.65 -7.23 -2.37
C THR A 322 37.88 -5.73 -2.31
#